data_AF-A0A7X3Q364-F1
#
_entry.id   AF-A0A7X3Q364-F1
#
_cell.length_a   1.000
_cell.length_b   1.000
_cell.length_c   1.000
_cell.angle_alpha   90.00
_cell.angle_beta   90.00
_cell.angle_gamma   90.00
#
_symmetry.space_group_name_H-M   'P 1'
#
loop_
_entity.id
_entity.type
_entity.pdbx_description
1 polymer ?
#
loop_
_entity_poly.entity_id
_entity_poly.type
_entity_poly.pdbx_seq_one_letter_code
_entity_poly.pdbx_strand_id
1 'polypeptide(L)'
;MVRALAALAVAAAVLMVLFSGRDDGAEAQECFGIEPFEFDTYEAYDNAGLYLAAIELAAAGEAVTFLTTPSGEPHNLEYPGLLTGSRDERLEQEPDTSLRIPPTLLKSVVWVESEFAHANSNVPWGGVGPVQRSFDCGFGLGQITSGMENHSGSPNAKQTLVGTHFVFNVAEAARMLAQKWNDVSVPIAGDGDPANLEDWYYAVWAYNGLFLTNHPLYDFDHQSQWLAWWDSSQYPFRDPLRGEVWHCDDTTSPTWISSGYGATPWFDYGDYTYPERVYGCMRYPPEYPARLYD
;
A
#
# COMPACT_ATOMS: atom_id res chain seq x y z
N MET A 1 41.00 -20.44 -28.12
CA MET A 1 39.70 -20.95 -27.61
C MET A 1 39.44 -20.54 -26.16
N VAL A 2 40.42 -20.63 -25.24
CA VAL A 2 40.24 -20.30 -23.81
C VAL A 2 39.92 -18.80 -23.53
N ARG A 3 40.48 -17.86 -24.30
CA ARG A 3 40.24 -16.42 -24.11
C ARG A 3 38.85 -15.93 -24.54
N ALA A 4 38.20 -16.62 -25.49
CA ALA A 4 36.85 -16.28 -25.94
C ALA A 4 35.78 -16.77 -24.95
N LEU A 5 36.03 -17.90 -24.29
CA LEU A 5 35.15 -18.44 -23.23
C LEU A 5 35.21 -17.60 -21.96
N ALA A 6 36.38 -17.08 -21.60
CA ALA A 6 36.51 -16.17 -20.45
C ALA A 6 35.79 -14.83 -20.66
N ALA A 7 35.84 -14.28 -21.89
CA ALA A 7 35.14 -13.03 -22.21
C ALA A 7 33.61 -13.20 -22.23
N LEU A 8 33.09 -14.35 -22.68
CA LEU A 8 31.67 -14.68 -22.62
C LEU A 8 31.18 -14.90 -21.19
N ALA A 9 31.98 -15.53 -20.33
CA ALA A 9 31.63 -15.74 -18.93
C ALA A 9 31.57 -14.42 -18.15
N VAL A 10 32.47 -13.47 -18.42
CA VAL A 10 32.44 -12.14 -17.80
C VAL A 10 31.28 -11.30 -18.34
N ALA A 11 30.97 -11.37 -19.63
CA ALA A 11 29.80 -10.68 -20.19
C ALA A 11 28.47 -11.24 -19.65
N ALA A 12 28.36 -12.55 -19.47
CA ALA A 12 27.18 -13.18 -18.86
C ALA A 12 27.04 -12.85 -17.36
N ALA A 13 28.15 -12.76 -16.63
CA ALA A 13 28.15 -12.34 -15.22
C ALA A 13 27.77 -10.87 -15.07
N VAL A 14 28.22 -9.98 -15.98
CA VAL A 14 27.85 -8.56 -15.98
C VAL A 14 26.38 -8.37 -16.39
N LEU A 15 25.86 -9.18 -17.33
CA LEU A 15 24.42 -9.18 -17.63
C LEU A 15 23.58 -9.67 -16.45
N MET A 16 23.98 -10.73 -15.74
CA MET A 16 23.23 -11.21 -14.56
C MET A 16 23.20 -10.18 -13.42
N VAL A 17 24.27 -9.40 -13.23
CA VAL A 17 24.32 -8.31 -12.23
C VAL A 17 23.48 -7.10 -12.64
N LEU A 18 23.28 -6.86 -13.95
CA LEU A 18 22.41 -5.79 -14.45
C LEU A 18 20.91 -6.15 -14.40
N PHE A 19 20.57 -7.44 -14.35
CA PHE A 19 19.18 -7.90 -14.20
C PHE A 19 18.78 -8.31 -12.78
N SER A 20 19.74 -8.45 -11.84
CA SER A 20 19.42 -8.73 -10.43
C SER A 20 18.90 -7.52 -9.64
N GLY A 21 18.75 -6.36 -10.29
CA GLY A 21 18.22 -5.13 -9.69
C GLY A 21 16.80 -4.77 -10.12
N ARG A 22 16.12 -5.65 -10.87
CA ARG A 22 14.71 -5.44 -11.22
C ARG A 22 13.87 -6.08 -10.12
N ASP A 23 13.41 -5.26 -9.18
CA ASP A 23 12.27 -5.60 -8.34
C ASP A 23 11.09 -5.82 -9.29
N ASP A 24 10.91 -7.06 -9.74
CA ASP A 24 9.82 -7.48 -10.62
C ASP A 24 8.50 -7.40 -9.82
N GLY A 25 8.01 -6.18 -9.63
CA GLY A 25 6.66 -5.89 -9.16
C GLY A 25 6.25 -6.63 -7.89
N ALA A 26 7.16 -6.76 -6.90
CA ALA A 26 7.00 -7.59 -5.70
C ALA A 26 5.52 -7.77 -5.30
N GLU A 27 4.99 -8.96 -5.54
CA GLU A 27 3.67 -9.34 -5.03
C GLU A 27 3.72 -9.31 -3.49
N ALA A 28 2.61 -8.98 -2.85
CA ALA A 28 2.53 -9.05 -1.39
C ALA A 28 2.66 -10.52 -0.98
N GLN A 29 3.72 -10.88 -0.24
CA GLN A 29 3.96 -12.25 0.18
C GLN A 29 3.64 -12.40 1.67
N GLU A 30 2.50 -13.04 1.96
CA GLU A 30 2.10 -13.36 3.34
C GLU A 30 3.17 -14.23 4.04
N CYS A 31 3.34 -14.09 5.36
CA CYS A 31 4.29 -14.90 6.15
C CYS A 31 3.94 -16.40 6.30
N PHE A 32 3.33 -17.05 5.31
CA PHE A 32 2.99 -18.47 5.41
C PHE A 32 4.24 -19.33 5.68
N GLY A 33 4.38 -19.80 6.92
CA GLY A 33 5.42 -20.75 7.35
C GLY A 33 6.74 -20.13 7.83
N ILE A 34 6.83 -18.81 8.01
CA ILE A 34 8.01 -18.13 8.56
C ILE A 34 7.55 -17.19 9.69
N GLU A 35 8.20 -17.25 10.86
CA GLU A 35 7.91 -16.31 11.95
C GLU A 35 8.29 -14.88 11.52
N PRO A 36 7.36 -13.91 11.57
CA PRO A 36 7.66 -12.53 11.20
C PRO A 36 8.70 -11.90 12.13
N PHE A 37 9.35 -10.85 11.65
CA PHE A 37 10.11 -9.99 12.54
C PHE A 37 9.22 -9.30 13.58
N GLU A 38 9.79 -9.08 14.76
CA GLU A 38 9.21 -8.25 15.81
C GLU A 38 9.98 -6.94 15.88
N PHE A 39 9.26 -5.84 15.69
CA PHE A 39 9.81 -4.50 15.80
C PHE A 39 9.06 -3.72 16.87
N ASP A 40 9.80 -2.98 17.68
CA ASP A 40 9.24 -1.87 18.43
C ASP A 40 9.37 -0.59 17.61
N THR A 41 8.34 0.24 17.65
CA THR A 41 8.27 1.54 16.99
C THR A 41 7.81 2.62 17.95
N TYR A 42 8.06 3.87 17.58
CA TYR A 42 7.52 5.03 18.29
C TYR A 42 6.14 5.37 17.74
N GLU A 43 5.16 5.45 18.63
CA GLU A 43 3.84 6.00 18.31
C GLU A 43 3.89 7.52 18.51
N ALA A 44 3.50 8.27 17.48
CA ALA A 44 3.44 9.73 17.57
C ALA A 44 2.52 10.18 18.72
N TYR A 45 2.54 11.46 19.05
CA TYR A 45 1.47 12.00 19.93
C TYR A 45 0.12 11.94 19.19
N ASP A 46 -0.99 12.02 19.93
CA ASP A 46 -2.36 12.04 19.37
C ASP A 46 -2.60 13.30 18.51
N ASN A 47 -2.01 13.25 17.33
CA ASN A 47 -1.93 14.31 16.35
C ASN A 47 -1.51 13.67 15.03
N ALA A 48 -2.49 13.24 14.24
CA ALA A 48 -2.29 12.74 12.89
C ALA A 48 -1.49 13.70 11.98
N GLY A 49 -1.35 14.98 12.34
CA GLY A 49 -0.59 15.95 11.58
C GLY A 49 0.85 15.52 11.26
N LEU A 50 1.53 14.77 12.15
CA LEU A 50 2.88 14.26 11.86
C LEU A 50 2.87 13.15 10.81
N TYR A 51 1.93 12.21 10.88
CA TYR A 51 1.77 11.17 9.87
C TYR A 51 1.34 11.77 8.54
N LEU A 52 0.38 12.70 8.54
CA LEU A 52 -0.07 13.39 7.34
C LEU A 52 1.07 14.17 6.66
N ALA A 53 1.91 14.86 7.43
CA ALA A 53 3.08 15.56 6.89
C ALA A 53 4.12 14.57 6.30
N ALA A 54 4.37 13.45 6.98
CA ALA A 54 5.26 12.41 6.45
C ALA A 54 4.71 11.78 5.15
N ILE A 55 3.40 11.55 5.08
CA ILE A 55 2.72 11.06 3.88
C ILE A 55 2.83 12.07 2.74
N GLU A 56 2.64 13.37 3.00
CA GLU A 56 2.84 14.42 1.98
C GLU A 56 4.27 14.44 1.46
N LEU A 57 5.27 14.34 2.34
CA LEU A 57 6.67 14.25 1.93
C LEU A 57 6.97 12.97 1.15
N ALA A 58 6.36 11.84 1.52
CA ALA A 58 6.54 10.57 0.82
C ALA A 58 5.90 10.58 -0.57
N ALA A 59 4.66 11.09 -0.68
CA ALA A 59 3.97 11.30 -1.95
C ALA A 59 4.74 12.28 -2.85
N ALA A 60 5.43 13.24 -2.23
CA ALA A 60 6.34 14.15 -2.90
C ALA A 60 7.69 13.49 -3.24
N GLY A 61 8.05 12.31 -2.75
CA GLY A 61 9.40 11.76 -2.94
C GLY A 61 10.51 12.54 -2.23
N GLU A 62 10.16 13.25 -1.16
CA GLU A 62 11.05 14.09 -0.34
C GLU A 62 11.28 13.52 1.07
N ALA A 63 10.57 12.46 1.46
CA ALA A 63 10.67 11.85 2.79
C ALA A 63 12.05 11.22 3.07
N VAL A 64 12.64 10.55 2.07
CA VAL A 64 13.95 9.89 2.17
C VAL A 64 14.79 10.28 0.96
N THR A 65 15.87 11.01 1.20
CA THR A 65 16.74 11.61 0.17
C THR A 65 18.20 11.14 0.25
N PHE A 66 18.48 10.18 1.12
CA PHE A 66 19.77 9.53 1.29
C PHE A 66 19.65 8.04 0.93
N LEU A 67 20.77 7.40 0.61
CA LEU A 67 20.80 6.03 0.06
C LEU A 67 21.19 4.96 1.07
N THR A 68 21.84 5.37 2.15
CA THR A 68 22.49 4.46 3.08
C THR A 68 22.25 4.89 4.52
N THR A 69 22.18 3.91 5.42
CA THR A 69 22.22 4.12 6.86
C THR A 69 23.53 4.82 7.29
N PRO A 70 23.62 5.35 8.53
CA PRO A 70 24.87 5.89 9.05
C PRO A 70 26.05 4.89 9.06
N SER A 71 25.78 3.58 9.07
CA SER A 71 26.79 2.52 8.97
C SER A 71 27.19 2.20 7.51
N GLY A 72 26.56 2.82 6.51
CA GLY A 72 26.85 2.64 5.09
C GLY A 72 26.06 1.50 4.43
N GLU A 73 25.06 0.93 5.09
CA GLU A 73 24.21 -0.11 4.51
C GLU A 73 23.14 0.50 3.61
N PRO A 74 22.97 0.04 2.36
CA PRO A 74 21.91 0.54 1.48
C PRO A 74 20.53 0.10 1.96
N HIS A 75 19.54 0.99 1.86
CA HIS A 75 18.15 0.68 2.25
C HIS A 75 17.15 0.75 1.08
N ASN A 76 17.48 1.41 -0.03
CA ASN A 76 16.65 1.48 -1.25
C ASN A 76 15.21 1.98 -0.98
N LEU A 77 15.08 3.09 -0.25
CA LEU A 77 13.78 3.68 0.15
C LEU A 77 13.46 4.97 -0.61
N GLU A 78 14.25 5.27 -1.63
CA GLU A 78 14.11 6.47 -2.42
C GLU A 78 12.91 6.34 -3.34
N TYR A 79 12.23 7.46 -3.56
CA TYR A 79 11.12 7.52 -4.48
C TYR A 79 11.59 7.26 -5.92
N PRO A 80 10.97 6.31 -6.64
CA PRO A 80 11.50 5.85 -7.92
C PRO A 80 11.10 6.77 -9.09
N GLY A 81 10.22 7.76 -8.86
CA GLY A 81 9.60 8.55 -9.93
C GLY A 81 8.43 7.83 -10.60
N LEU A 82 7.79 8.51 -11.56
CA LEU A 82 6.62 7.98 -12.28
C LEU A 82 6.82 8.06 -13.80
N LEU A 83 6.31 7.06 -14.49
CA LEU A 83 6.11 7.08 -15.94
C LEU A 83 4.81 7.80 -16.28
N THR A 84 4.71 8.38 -17.48
CA THR A 84 3.48 9.04 -17.95
C THR A 84 3.14 8.65 -19.38
N GLY A 85 1.86 8.76 -19.75
CA GLY A 85 1.37 8.43 -21.07
C GLY A 85 0.92 6.97 -21.19
N SER A 86 0.59 6.62 -22.44
CA SER A 86 0.13 5.30 -22.88
C SER A 86 1.20 4.21 -22.68
N ARG A 87 0.79 2.94 -22.78
CA ARG A 87 1.70 1.78 -22.62
C ARG A 87 2.94 1.89 -23.51
N ASP A 88 2.76 2.24 -24.78
CA ASP A 88 3.85 2.31 -25.74
C ASP A 88 4.82 3.46 -25.42
N GLU A 89 4.29 4.60 -24.98
CA GLU A 89 5.12 5.76 -24.58
C GLU A 89 5.98 5.44 -23.36
N ARG A 90 5.50 4.62 -22.42
CA ARG A 90 6.22 4.25 -21.20
C ARG A 90 7.40 3.29 -21.42
N LEU A 91 7.43 2.51 -22.52
CA LEU A 91 8.44 1.47 -22.75
C LEU A 91 9.88 2.00 -22.91
N GLU A 92 10.02 3.25 -23.34
CA GLU A 92 11.31 3.90 -23.59
C GLU A 92 11.59 5.06 -22.61
N GLN A 93 10.72 5.25 -21.62
CA GLN A 93 10.86 6.29 -20.60
C GLN A 93 11.61 5.76 -19.36
N GLU A 94 12.45 6.61 -18.79
CA GLU A 94 12.85 6.48 -17.40
C GLU A 94 11.82 7.21 -16.52
N PRO A 95 11.46 6.69 -15.33
CA PRO A 95 10.52 7.37 -14.45
C PRO A 95 11.01 8.77 -14.04
N ASP A 96 10.13 9.76 -14.09
CA ASP A 96 10.43 11.14 -13.73
C ASP A 96 10.19 11.36 -12.23
N THR A 97 11.25 11.66 -11.47
CA THR A 97 11.18 11.94 -10.02
C THR A 97 10.56 13.30 -9.70
N SER A 98 10.32 14.16 -10.70
CA SER A 98 9.58 15.40 -10.53
C SER A 98 8.07 15.18 -10.47
N LEU A 99 7.57 14.08 -11.05
CA LEU A 99 6.17 13.66 -10.97
C LEU A 99 5.88 13.05 -9.60
N ARG A 100 4.72 13.38 -9.03
CA ARG A 100 4.40 13.10 -7.63
C ARG A 100 3.13 12.26 -7.54
N ILE A 101 3.04 11.42 -6.51
CA ILE A 101 1.78 10.76 -6.16
C ILE A 101 0.84 11.84 -5.63
N PRO A 102 -0.44 11.89 -6.03
CA PRO A 102 -1.41 12.79 -5.43
C PRO A 102 -1.46 12.57 -3.90
N PRO A 103 -1.17 13.58 -3.06
CA PRO A 103 -1.02 13.36 -1.62
C PRO A 103 -2.32 12.90 -0.95
N THR A 104 -3.48 13.32 -1.47
CA THR A 104 -4.79 12.82 -1.01
C THR A 104 -4.97 11.34 -1.29
N LEU A 105 -4.46 10.83 -2.42
CA LEU A 105 -4.50 9.42 -2.75
C LEU A 105 -3.68 8.59 -1.76
N LEU A 106 -2.43 8.98 -1.51
CA LEU A 106 -1.57 8.24 -0.58
C LEU A 106 -2.12 8.29 0.86
N LYS A 107 -2.70 9.41 1.29
CA LYS A 107 -3.40 9.51 2.59
C LYS A 107 -4.54 8.52 2.69
N SER A 108 -5.37 8.39 1.64
CA SER A 108 -6.49 7.47 1.63
C SER A 108 -6.06 6.01 1.57
N VAL A 109 -4.99 5.69 0.83
CA VAL A 109 -4.35 4.36 0.87
C VAL A 109 -3.92 4.05 2.30
N VAL A 110 -3.10 4.90 2.92
CA VAL A 110 -2.59 4.67 4.28
C VAL A 110 -3.71 4.60 5.33
N TRP A 111 -4.79 5.37 5.17
CA TRP A 111 -5.96 5.23 6.04
C TRP A 111 -6.62 3.86 5.89
N VAL A 112 -6.88 3.41 4.65
CA VAL A 112 -7.51 2.12 4.38
C VAL A 112 -6.64 0.96 4.88
N GLU A 113 -5.32 1.13 4.88
CA GLU A 113 -4.36 0.13 5.36
C GLU A 113 -4.31 0.04 6.90
N SER A 114 -4.29 1.17 7.62
CA SER A 114 -3.95 1.13 9.05
C SER A 114 -4.67 2.14 9.94
N GLU A 115 -5.64 2.90 9.42
CA GLU A 115 -6.33 3.98 10.13
C GLU A 115 -5.37 5.02 10.72
N PHE A 116 -4.26 5.28 10.01
CA PHE A 116 -3.14 6.12 10.47
C PHE A 116 -2.46 5.65 11.77
N ALA A 117 -2.54 4.38 12.12
CA ALA A 117 -1.75 3.83 13.22
C ALA A 117 -0.47 3.17 12.71
N HIS A 118 0.67 3.57 13.26
CA HIS A 118 1.96 2.93 12.98
C HIS A 118 2.30 1.88 14.03
N ALA A 119 2.09 2.18 15.30
CA ALA A 119 2.22 1.24 16.40
C ALA A 119 0.93 0.45 16.61
N ASN A 120 1.06 -0.67 17.30
CA ASN A 120 -0.07 -1.45 17.76
C ASN A 120 -0.95 -0.62 18.70
N SER A 121 -2.27 -0.86 18.69
CA SER A 121 -3.23 -0.12 19.52
C SER A 121 -2.97 -0.19 21.03
N ASN A 122 -2.19 -1.17 21.52
CA ASN A 122 -1.79 -1.19 22.93
C ASN A 122 -0.65 -0.22 23.27
N VAL A 123 -0.04 0.44 22.29
CA VAL A 123 1.03 1.42 22.51
C VAL A 123 0.40 2.80 22.77
N PRO A 124 0.64 3.41 23.94
CA PRO A 124 0.09 4.74 24.22
C PRO A 124 0.75 5.80 23.32
N TRP A 125 -0.01 6.85 23.02
CA TRP A 125 0.50 8.01 22.27
C TRP A 125 1.78 8.59 22.90
N GLY A 126 2.79 8.85 22.06
CA GLY A 126 4.12 9.26 22.48
C GLY A 126 4.96 8.14 23.14
N GLY A 127 4.47 6.90 23.11
CA GLY A 127 5.14 5.72 23.66
C GLY A 127 6.00 4.99 22.63
N VAL A 128 6.63 3.92 23.11
CA VAL A 128 7.37 2.96 22.30
C VAL A 128 6.84 1.57 22.62
N GLY A 129 6.60 0.77 21.61
CA GLY A 129 6.16 -0.61 21.75
C GLY A 129 5.95 -1.26 20.38
N PRO A 130 5.26 -2.40 20.31
CA PRO A 130 5.18 -3.16 19.07
C PRO A 130 4.60 -2.35 17.91
N VAL A 131 5.19 -2.48 16.73
CA VAL A 131 4.62 -1.97 15.47
C VAL A 131 3.26 -2.60 15.20
N GLN A 132 2.35 -1.88 14.55
CA GLN A 132 1.13 -2.46 14.04
C GLN A 132 1.49 -3.51 13.00
N ARG A 133 0.93 -4.72 13.15
CA ARG A 133 1.17 -5.83 12.24
C ARG A 133 -0.12 -6.58 11.97
N SER A 134 -0.50 -6.73 10.70
CA SER A 134 -1.62 -7.57 10.29
C SER A 134 -1.28 -9.07 10.34
N PHE A 135 -2.29 -9.91 10.15
CA PHE A 135 -2.13 -11.38 10.17
C PHE A 135 -1.29 -11.91 8.98
N ASP A 136 -1.25 -11.18 7.88
CA ASP A 136 -0.45 -11.45 6.68
C ASP A 136 0.92 -10.74 6.70
N CYS A 137 1.29 -10.14 7.83
CA CYS A 137 2.56 -9.44 8.05
C CYS A 137 2.77 -8.12 7.31
N GLY A 138 1.69 -7.38 7.04
CA GLY A 138 1.79 -5.96 6.76
C GLY A 138 2.28 -5.21 7.99
N PHE A 139 3.31 -4.37 7.83
CA PHE A 139 3.88 -3.59 8.93
C PHE A 139 3.50 -2.11 8.82
N GLY A 140 3.01 -1.54 9.92
CA GLY A 140 2.89 -0.10 10.14
C GLY A 140 1.83 0.61 9.29
N LEU A 141 2.09 1.86 8.93
CA LEU A 141 1.13 2.76 8.28
C LEU A 141 0.71 2.26 6.90
N GLY A 142 1.68 1.85 6.09
CA GLY A 142 1.42 1.36 4.74
C GLY A 142 1.08 -0.12 4.66
N GLN A 143 0.98 -0.83 5.80
CA GLN A 143 0.90 -2.29 5.88
C GLN A 143 1.90 -2.97 4.93
N ILE A 144 3.17 -2.61 5.05
CA ILE A 144 4.22 -3.07 4.13
C ILE A 144 4.50 -4.55 4.35
N THR A 145 4.22 -5.38 3.34
CA THR A 145 4.47 -6.84 3.38
C THR A 145 5.65 -7.25 2.50
N SER A 146 5.67 -6.81 1.23
CA SER A 146 6.70 -7.20 0.27
C SER A 146 8.11 -6.82 0.74
N GLY A 147 9.02 -7.80 0.79
CA GLY A 147 10.40 -7.57 1.22
C GLY A 147 10.59 -7.55 2.74
N MET A 148 9.53 -7.77 3.53
CA MET A 148 9.58 -7.83 5.00
C MET A 148 9.72 -9.27 5.54
N GLU A 149 9.94 -10.25 4.66
CA GLU A 149 10.00 -11.67 5.01
C GLU A 149 11.26 -11.98 5.84
N ASN A 150 11.09 -12.80 6.88
CA ASN A 150 12.17 -13.22 7.77
C ASN A 150 12.93 -14.44 7.22
N HIS A 151 13.63 -14.27 6.09
CA HIS A 151 14.43 -15.34 5.48
C HIS A 151 15.79 -15.55 6.16
N SER A 152 16.32 -14.53 6.82
CA SER A 152 17.69 -14.49 7.37
C SER A 152 17.76 -14.73 8.89
N GLY A 153 16.64 -14.64 9.61
CA GLY A 153 16.62 -14.59 11.08
C GLY A 153 17.04 -13.25 11.68
N SER A 154 17.42 -12.26 10.85
CA SER A 154 17.79 -10.92 11.31
C SER A 154 17.45 -9.88 10.23
N PRO A 155 16.75 -8.79 10.58
CA PRO A 155 16.27 -7.82 9.60
C PRO A 155 17.43 -7.05 8.97
N ASN A 156 17.34 -6.76 7.68
CA ASN A 156 18.27 -5.86 6.99
C ASN A 156 17.93 -4.38 7.30
N ALA A 157 18.73 -3.43 6.78
CA ALA A 157 18.49 -2.00 6.98
C ALA A 157 17.09 -1.56 6.57
N LYS A 158 16.62 -1.96 5.39
CA LYS A 158 15.28 -1.59 4.89
C LYS A 158 14.19 -2.09 5.83
N GLN A 159 14.23 -3.38 6.18
CA GLN A 159 13.26 -4.03 7.07
C GLN A 159 13.24 -3.35 8.45
N THR A 160 14.42 -3.06 8.99
CA THR A 160 14.55 -2.36 10.28
C THR A 160 13.94 -0.96 10.21
N LEU A 161 14.28 -0.16 9.20
CA LEU A 161 13.77 1.20 9.06
C LEU A 161 12.25 1.24 8.87
N VAL A 162 11.71 0.39 7.99
CA VAL A 162 10.26 0.29 7.72
C VAL A 162 9.50 -0.17 8.95
N GLY A 163 10.04 -1.12 9.73
CA GLY A 163 9.39 -1.67 10.91
C GLY A 163 9.44 -0.78 12.15
N THR A 164 10.42 0.12 12.25
CA THR A 164 10.70 0.87 13.49
C THR A 164 10.42 2.36 13.43
N HIS A 165 10.10 2.92 12.24
CA HIS A 165 9.89 4.35 12.11
C HIS A 165 8.96 4.74 10.95
N PHE A 166 7.90 5.48 11.29
CA PHE A 166 6.78 5.78 10.40
C PHE A 166 7.18 6.48 9.10
N VAL A 167 8.16 7.40 9.11
CA VAL A 167 8.62 8.10 7.89
C VAL A 167 9.15 7.14 6.83
N PHE A 168 9.95 6.14 7.22
CA PHE A 168 10.46 5.14 6.28
C PHE A 168 9.37 4.18 5.83
N ASN A 169 8.42 3.88 6.72
CA ASN A 169 7.26 3.06 6.40
C ASN A 169 6.38 3.73 5.31
N VAL A 170 6.05 5.01 5.45
CA VAL A 170 5.26 5.73 4.42
C VAL A 170 6.08 6.04 3.17
N ALA A 171 7.40 6.19 3.27
CA ALA A 171 8.28 6.27 2.10
C ALA A 171 8.25 4.97 1.30
N GLU A 172 8.27 3.81 1.96
CA GLU A 172 8.10 2.52 1.30
C GLU A 172 6.70 2.35 0.71
N ALA A 173 5.64 2.80 1.39
CA ALA A 173 4.28 2.83 0.84
C ALA A 173 4.22 3.63 -0.47
N ALA A 174 4.80 4.84 -0.49
CA ALA A 174 4.89 5.66 -1.69
C ALA A 174 5.73 4.97 -2.79
N ARG A 175 6.86 4.38 -2.43
CA ARG A 175 7.73 3.64 -3.35
C ARG A 175 6.98 2.46 -3.98
N MET A 176 6.27 1.67 -3.19
CA MET A 176 5.47 0.53 -3.65
C MET A 176 4.32 0.97 -4.57
N LEU A 177 3.58 2.01 -4.21
CA LEU A 177 2.51 2.52 -5.07
C LEU A 177 3.05 3.03 -6.41
N ALA A 178 4.19 3.74 -6.40
CA ALA A 178 4.88 4.16 -7.61
C ALA A 178 5.39 2.97 -8.44
N GLN A 179 5.91 1.91 -7.79
CA GLN A 179 6.29 0.68 -8.47
C GLN A 179 5.08 0.03 -9.17
N LYS A 180 3.93 -0.07 -8.50
CA LYS A 180 2.70 -0.61 -9.11
C LYS A 180 2.20 0.25 -10.26
N TRP A 181 2.32 1.57 -10.17
CA TRP A 181 2.02 2.49 -11.27
C TRP A 181 2.95 2.29 -12.48
N ASN A 182 4.24 2.06 -12.23
CA ASN A 182 5.24 1.86 -13.28
C ASN A 182 5.28 0.43 -13.85
N ASP A 183 4.61 -0.52 -13.20
CA ASP A 183 4.66 -1.93 -13.58
C ASP A 183 3.97 -2.16 -14.94
N VAL A 184 4.68 -2.86 -15.82
CA VAL A 184 4.19 -3.21 -17.17
C VAL A 184 3.05 -4.22 -17.14
N SER A 185 2.94 -5.01 -16.08
CA SER A 185 1.88 -6.00 -15.86
C SER A 185 0.59 -5.39 -15.34
N VAL A 186 0.65 -4.21 -14.71
CA VAL A 186 -0.52 -3.50 -14.19
C VAL A 186 -1.16 -2.70 -15.33
N PRO A 187 -2.48 -2.85 -15.61
CA PRO A 187 -3.16 -2.07 -16.65
C PRO A 187 -3.06 -0.56 -16.42
N ILE A 188 -3.01 0.22 -17.50
CA ILE A 188 -3.04 1.69 -17.43
C ILE A 188 -4.49 2.13 -17.61
N ALA A 189 -5.01 2.90 -16.66
CA ALA A 189 -6.28 3.59 -16.80
C ALA A 189 -6.07 4.96 -17.48
N GLY A 190 -7.08 5.45 -18.19
CA GLY A 190 -7.04 6.75 -18.86
C GLY A 190 -5.91 6.86 -19.89
N ASP A 191 -5.21 7.99 -19.85
CA ASP A 191 -4.01 8.26 -20.66
C ASP A 191 -2.71 8.08 -19.87
N GLY A 192 -2.79 7.63 -18.62
CA GLY A 192 -1.65 7.38 -17.76
C GLY A 192 -1.01 8.66 -17.25
N ASP A 193 -1.81 9.69 -16.98
CA ASP A 193 -1.38 10.96 -16.39
C ASP A 193 -1.40 10.85 -14.85
N PRO A 194 -0.24 10.93 -14.16
CA PRO A 194 -0.21 10.83 -12.70
C PRO A 194 -0.92 11.99 -11.99
N ALA A 195 -1.25 13.09 -12.69
CA ALA A 195 -2.07 14.18 -12.14
C ALA A 195 -3.58 13.85 -12.12
N ASN A 196 -4.04 12.89 -12.93
CA ASN A 196 -5.44 12.45 -12.96
C ASN A 196 -5.65 11.34 -11.94
N LEU A 197 -6.56 11.55 -10.98
CA LEU A 197 -6.78 10.60 -9.88
C LEU A 197 -7.29 9.25 -10.39
N GLU A 198 -8.16 9.26 -11.39
CA GLU A 198 -8.78 8.07 -11.97
C GLU A 198 -7.77 7.14 -12.67
N ASP A 199 -6.67 7.69 -13.18
CA ASP A 199 -5.63 6.93 -13.86
C ASP A 199 -4.86 6.01 -12.88
N TRP A 200 -4.94 6.30 -11.57
CA TRP A 200 -4.34 5.48 -10.52
C TRP A 200 -5.13 4.21 -10.20
N TYR A 201 -6.32 4.01 -10.76
CA TYR A 201 -7.24 2.92 -10.39
C TYR A 201 -6.57 1.54 -10.27
N TYR A 202 -5.81 1.13 -11.29
CA TYR A 202 -5.17 -0.17 -11.29
C TYR A 202 -3.93 -0.23 -10.39
N ALA A 203 -3.20 0.87 -10.23
CA ALA A 203 -2.07 0.94 -9.30
C ALA A 203 -2.54 0.83 -7.83
N VAL A 204 -3.65 1.51 -7.51
CA VAL A 204 -4.32 1.43 -6.20
C VAL A 204 -4.79 0.01 -5.93
N TRP A 205 -5.47 -0.62 -6.88
CA TRP A 205 -5.86 -2.01 -6.73
C TRP A 205 -4.63 -2.94 -6.57
N ALA A 206 -3.60 -2.75 -7.39
CA ALA A 206 -2.38 -3.53 -7.31
C ALA A 206 -1.57 -3.32 -6.02
N TYR A 207 -1.79 -2.24 -5.27
CA TYR A 207 -1.24 -2.03 -3.94
C TYR A 207 -1.77 -3.09 -2.96
N ASN A 208 -3.09 -3.36 -2.98
CA ASN A 208 -3.71 -4.47 -2.24
C ASN A 208 -3.41 -5.85 -2.85
N GLY A 209 -2.90 -5.88 -4.08
CA GLY A 209 -2.64 -7.09 -4.88
C GLY A 209 -3.72 -7.34 -5.92
N LEU A 210 -3.31 -7.74 -7.13
CA LEU A 210 -4.24 -8.08 -8.22
C LEU A 210 -4.62 -9.56 -8.16
N PHE A 211 -5.62 -9.89 -7.34
CA PHE A 211 -6.09 -11.27 -7.19
C PHE A 211 -7.48 -11.47 -7.79
N LEU A 212 -7.78 -12.69 -8.22
CA LEU A 212 -9.12 -13.01 -8.71
C LEU A 212 -10.18 -12.77 -7.61
N THR A 213 -9.86 -13.10 -6.36
CA THR A 213 -10.76 -12.97 -5.21
C THR A 213 -11.11 -11.53 -4.82
N ASN A 214 -10.30 -10.54 -5.22
CA ASN A 214 -10.59 -9.12 -4.99
C ASN A 214 -10.96 -8.37 -6.27
N HIS A 215 -11.11 -9.08 -7.39
CA HIS A 215 -11.52 -8.50 -8.66
C HIS A 215 -12.95 -7.94 -8.58
N PRO A 216 -13.23 -6.69 -9.03
CA PRO A 216 -14.55 -6.07 -8.91
C PRO A 216 -15.69 -6.84 -9.60
N LEU A 217 -15.36 -7.59 -10.67
CA LEU A 217 -16.31 -8.47 -11.36
C LEU A 217 -16.29 -9.93 -10.88
N TYR A 218 -15.54 -10.25 -9.82
CA TYR A 218 -15.53 -11.60 -9.30
C TYR A 218 -16.78 -11.85 -8.45
N ASP A 219 -17.72 -12.58 -9.06
CA ASP A 219 -18.93 -13.06 -8.39
C ASP A 219 -18.58 -14.25 -7.49
N PHE A 220 -18.40 -13.95 -6.21
CA PHE A 220 -18.14 -14.94 -5.19
C PHE A 220 -19.52 -15.48 -4.78
N ASP A 221 -19.86 -16.72 -5.18
CA ASP A 221 -21.08 -17.44 -4.76
C ASP A 221 -21.06 -17.70 -3.24
N HIS A 222 -21.31 -16.64 -2.46
CA HIS A 222 -21.34 -16.65 -1.00
C HIS A 222 -22.59 -17.35 -0.44
N GLN A 223 -23.50 -17.85 -1.28
CA GLN A 223 -24.55 -18.76 -0.78
C GLN A 223 -23.96 -20.09 -0.27
N SER A 224 -22.74 -20.45 -0.68
CA SER A 224 -22.17 -21.77 -0.40
C SER A 224 -21.26 -21.88 0.84
N GLN A 225 -20.96 -20.76 1.53
CA GLN A 225 -20.20 -20.77 2.81
C GLN A 225 -21.02 -20.31 4.02
N TRP A 226 -22.34 -20.47 3.96
CA TRP A 226 -23.27 -20.24 5.08
C TRP A 226 -23.04 -21.24 6.25
N LEU A 227 -22.00 -21.01 7.03
CA LEU A 227 -21.97 -21.31 8.46
C LEU A 227 -21.92 -20.00 9.24
N ALA A 228 -23.12 -19.45 9.45
CA ALA A 228 -23.56 -18.74 10.65
C ALA A 228 -22.80 -17.47 11.09
N TRP A 229 -23.11 -16.35 10.44
CA TRP A 229 -23.31 -15.08 11.15
C TRP A 229 -24.67 -14.52 10.71
N TRP A 230 -25.54 -14.23 11.68
CA TRP A 230 -26.97 -13.94 11.52
C TRP A 230 -27.26 -12.51 11.03
N ASP A 231 -26.25 -11.87 10.42
CA ASP A 231 -26.21 -10.46 10.03
C ASP A 231 -25.41 -10.26 8.73
N SER A 232 -25.66 -11.09 7.71
CA SER A 232 -25.08 -10.87 6.37
C SER A 232 -26.09 -10.13 5.50
N SER A 233 -25.67 -8.96 5.00
CA SER A 233 -26.48 -8.10 4.13
C SER A 233 -26.90 -8.85 2.85
N GLN A 234 -28.11 -8.59 2.35
CA GLN A 234 -28.71 -9.28 1.20
C GLN A 234 -28.44 -8.56 -0.14
N TYR A 235 -27.46 -7.65 -0.20
CA TYR A 235 -27.29 -6.69 -1.30
C TYR A 235 -26.10 -7.02 -2.22
N PRO A 236 -26.15 -6.65 -3.52
CA PRO A 236 -25.18 -7.12 -4.51
C PRO A 236 -23.76 -6.65 -4.18
N PHE A 237 -22.93 -7.64 -3.84
CA PHE A 237 -21.59 -7.53 -3.32
C PHE A 237 -20.60 -6.99 -4.36
N ARG A 238 -19.81 -5.99 -3.97
CA ARG A 238 -18.71 -5.39 -4.75
C ARG A 238 -19.08 -4.97 -6.18
N ASP A 239 -20.31 -4.56 -6.44
CA ASP A 239 -20.68 -3.98 -7.74
C ASP A 239 -20.09 -2.57 -7.88
N PRO A 240 -19.03 -2.37 -8.68
CA PRO A 240 -18.42 -1.05 -8.84
C PRO A 240 -19.34 -0.07 -9.61
N LEU A 241 -20.43 -0.55 -10.21
CA LEU A 241 -21.39 0.27 -10.97
C LEU A 241 -22.54 0.81 -10.12
N ARG A 242 -22.60 0.50 -8.82
CA ARG A 242 -23.63 1.04 -7.93
C ARG A 242 -23.56 2.55 -7.71
N GLY A 243 -22.42 3.18 -8.05
CA GLY A 243 -22.24 4.64 -8.04
C GLY A 243 -21.97 5.27 -6.68
N GLU A 244 -21.95 4.47 -5.62
CA GLU A 244 -21.65 4.86 -4.25
C GLU A 244 -20.24 4.40 -3.85
N VAL A 245 -19.56 5.10 -2.93
CA VAL A 245 -18.21 4.76 -2.44
C VAL A 245 -18.18 4.72 -0.91
N TRP A 246 -17.14 4.12 -0.33
CA TRP A 246 -17.04 3.97 1.12
C TRP A 246 -17.05 5.34 1.80
N HIS A 247 -17.77 5.46 2.92
CA HIS A 247 -17.91 6.74 3.63
C HIS A 247 -16.70 7.07 4.50
N CYS A 248 -15.82 6.11 4.80
CA CYS A 248 -14.62 6.37 5.62
C CYS A 248 -14.93 7.03 6.97
N ASP A 249 -15.99 6.57 7.64
CA ASP A 249 -16.55 7.16 8.86
C ASP A 249 -16.98 8.64 8.80
N ASP A 250 -17.02 9.25 7.62
CA ASP A 250 -17.59 10.58 7.41
C ASP A 250 -19.11 10.54 7.61
N THR A 251 -19.56 11.16 8.70
CA THR A 251 -20.98 11.16 9.09
C THR A 251 -21.90 11.94 8.14
N THR A 252 -21.32 12.70 7.21
CA THR A 252 -22.03 13.50 6.21
C THR A 252 -22.20 12.77 4.87
N SER A 253 -21.54 11.62 4.68
CA SER A 253 -21.65 10.84 3.45
C SER A 253 -23.09 10.34 3.22
N PRO A 254 -23.61 10.35 1.98
CA PRO A 254 -24.88 9.69 1.66
C PRO A 254 -24.89 8.19 1.97
N THR A 255 -23.72 7.54 1.96
CA THR A 255 -23.54 6.15 2.35
C THR A 255 -23.35 5.96 3.85
N TRP A 256 -23.20 7.06 4.63
CA TRP A 256 -23.34 7.05 6.09
C TRP A 256 -24.83 6.97 6.46
N ILE A 257 -25.45 5.87 6.06
CA ILE A 257 -26.77 5.54 6.55
C ILE A 257 -26.55 5.09 7.99
N SER A 258 -27.07 5.85 8.96
CA SER A 258 -26.93 5.62 10.41
C SER A 258 -26.57 4.16 10.71
N SER A 259 -25.31 3.92 11.05
CA SER A 259 -24.66 2.60 11.20
C SER A 259 -25.24 1.72 12.32
N GLY A 260 -26.51 1.93 12.68
CA GLY A 260 -27.31 1.11 13.56
C GLY A 260 -28.06 0.02 12.80
N TYR A 261 -28.17 -1.12 13.47
CA TYR A 261 -29.02 -2.24 13.11
C TYR A 261 -30.38 -1.78 12.51
N GLY A 262 -30.68 -2.18 11.27
CA GLY A 262 -32.00 -2.00 10.65
C GLY A 262 -32.13 -0.90 9.59
N ALA A 263 -31.04 -0.21 9.22
CA ALA A 263 -31.05 0.64 8.04
C ALA A 263 -30.98 -0.19 6.75
N THR A 264 -31.71 0.20 5.70
CA THR A 264 -31.77 -0.56 4.43
C THR A 264 -31.58 0.36 3.23
N PRO A 265 -30.66 0.05 2.30
CA PRO A 265 -29.63 -1.00 2.40
C PRO A 265 -28.55 -0.66 3.45
N TRP A 266 -28.02 -1.66 4.16
CA TRP A 266 -26.84 -1.53 5.02
C TRP A 266 -25.64 -2.06 4.24
N PHE A 267 -24.60 -1.24 4.12
CA PHE A 267 -23.33 -1.61 3.49
C PHE A 267 -22.21 -1.41 4.50
N ASP A 268 -21.37 -2.42 4.68
CA ASP A 268 -20.20 -2.37 5.55
C ASP A 268 -18.91 -2.32 4.72
N TYR A 269 -17.77 -2.10 5.39
CA TYR A 269 -16.43 -2.03 4.79
C TYR A 269 -16.18 -3.19 3.80
N GLY A 270 -16.65 -4.41 4.14
CA GLY A 270 -16.54 -5.62 3.31
C GLY A 270 -17.22 -5.57 1.94
N ASP A 271 -18.24 -4.73 1.77
CA ASP A 271 -19.05 -4.63 0.54
C ASP A 271 -18.38 -3.82 -0.57
N TYR A 272 -17.31 -3.09 -0.24
CA TYR A 272 -16.56 -2.22 -1.14
C TYR A 272 -15.27 -2.91 -1.57
N THR A 273 -14.93 -2.83 -2.85
CA THR A 273 -13.60 -3.18 -3.37
C THR A 273 -12.53 -2.25 -2.77
N TYR A 274 -11.27 -2.69 -2.79
CA TYR A 274 -10.18 -1.86 -2.28
C TYR A 274 -10.10 -0.47 -2.96
N PRO A 275 -10.20 -0.35 -4.30
CA PRO A 275 -10.31 0.96 -4.93
C PRO A 275 -11.51 1.78 -4.42
N GLU A 276 -12.71 1.22 -4.31
CA GLU A 276 -13.88 1.95 -3.81
C GLU A 276 -13.70 2.47 -2.38
N ARG A 277 -12.91 1.77 -1.55
CA ARG A 277 -12.55 2.24 -0.21
C ARG A 277 -11.60 3.43 -0.27
N VAL A 278 -10.54 3.33 -1.06
CA VAL A 278 -9.54 4.39 -1.22
C VAL A 278 -10.17 5.65 -1.84
N TYR A 279 -10.89 5.51 -2.96
CA TYR A 279 -11.61 6.63 -3.58
C TYR A 279 -12.74 7.17 -2.69
N GLY A 280 -13.36 6.30 -1.89
CA GLY A 280 -14.32 6.68 -0.84
C GLY A 280 -13.71 7.61 0.19
N CYS A 281 -12.60 7.20 0.80
CA CYS A 281 -11.84 8.00 1.76
C CYS A 281 -11.22 9.27 1.16
N MET A 282 -11.02 9.36 -0.15
CA MET A 282 -10.63 10.62 -0.80
C MET A 282 -11.82 11.60 -0.90
N ARG A 283 -13.01 11.06 -1.20
CA ARG A 283 -14.23 11.86 -1.38
C ARG A 283 -14.87 12.28 -0.05
N TYR A 284 -14.81 11.38 0.92
CA TYR A 284 -15.38 11.47 2.25
C TYR A 284 -14.26 11.17 3.25
N PRO A 285 -13.36 12.12 3.52
CA PRO A 285 -12.21 11.86 4.38
C PRO A 285 -12.64 11.62 5.83
N PRO A 286 -11.93 10.74 6.56
CA PRO A 286 -12.25 10.41 7.93
C PRO A 286 -12.07 11.63 8.85
N GLU A 287 -12.98 11.79 9.81
CA GLU A 287 -12.82 12.77 10.89
C GLU A 287 -11.82 12.21 11.91
N TYR A 288 -10.62 12.77 12.00
CA TYR A 288 -9.65 12.34 13.02
C TYR A 288 -10.01 12.91 14.42
N PRO A 289 -9.99 12.12 15.51
CA PRO A 289 -10.02 10.66 15.58
C PRO A 289 -11.41 10.19 16.01
N ALA A 290 -12.30 9.89 15.07
CA ALA A 290 -13.54 9.20 15.38
C ALA A 290 -13.22 7.72 15.65
N ARG A 291 -12.84 7.42 16.90
CA ARG A 291 -12.79 6.07 17.53
C ARG A 291 -11.56 5.18 17.28
N LEU A 292 -10.36 5.65 17.62
CA LEU A 292 -9.23 4.72 17.79
C LEU A 292 -9.33 3.87 19.09
N TYR A 293 -10.26 4.16 20.02
CA TYR A 293 -10.36 3.49 21.33
C TYR A 293 -11.75 3.52 22.01
N ASP A 294 -12.81 3.04 21.34
CA ASP A 294 -14.05 2.64 22.05
C ASP A 294 -14.25 1.11 21.98
#